data_AF-A0A5C7LGG7-F1
#
_entry.id   AF-A0A5C7LGG7-F1
#
_cell.length_a   1.000
_cell.length_b   1.000
_cell.length_c   1.000
_cell.angle_alpha   90.00
_cell.angle_beta   90.00
_cell.angle_gamma   90.00
#
_symmetry.space_group_name_H-M   'P 1'
#
loop_
_entity.id
_entity.type
_entity.pdbx_description
1 polymer ?
#
loop_
_entity_poly.entity_id
_entity_poly.type
_entity_poly.pdbx_seq_one_letter_code
_entity_poly.pdbx_strand_id
1 'polypeptide(L)'
;MTEQSQSQKPETVEINDLNQFIFLLSNWHQDRVAVLKQMMEIPQGFEVTVDEDEPLVLTGDLHKGFKIGLIVALSELGVLPFVAETNPEEAVAANESTQTH
;
A
#
# COMPACT_ATOMS: atom_id res chain seq x y z
N MET A 1 30.11 4.04 9.62
CA MET A 1 29.60 4.18 8.25
C MET A 1 28.10 4.39 8.40
N THR A 2 27.64 5.63 8.24
CA THR A 2 26.26 6.06 8.53
C THR A 2 25.64 6.50 7.21
N GLU A 3 24.91 5.60 6.55
CA GLU A 3 24.17 5.91 5.33
C GLU A 3 22.72 6.28 5.69
N GLN A 4 22.55 7.60 5.77
CA GLN A 4 21.38 8.41 5.44
C GLN A 4 20.06 7.67 5.10
N SER A 5 19.11 7.66 6.04
CA SER A 5 17.68 7.63 5.71
C SER A 5 17.30 8.95 5.04
N GLN A 6 17.28 8.98 3.71
CA GLN A 6 16.69 10.09 2.97
C GLN A 6 15.16 10.05 3.17
N SER A 7 14.63 10.96 3.99
CA SER A 7 13.20 11.25 4.02
C SER A 7 12.78 11.85 2.67
N GLN A 8 12.41 10.99 1.71
CA GLN A 8 11.79 11.43 0.46
C GLN A 8 10.43 12.05 0.80
N LYS A 9 10.35 13.37 0.73
CA LYS A 9 9.09 14.11 0.83
C LYS A 9 8.17 13.63 -0.30
N PRO A 10 6.89 13.32 -0.04
CA PRO A 10 5.98 12.85 -1.08
C PRO A 10 5.89 13.89 -2.20
N GLU A 11 6.04 13.42 -3.44
CA GLU A 11 5.92 14.25 -4.63
C GLU A 11 4.46 14.72 -4.78
N THR A 12 4.27 15.99 -5.13
CA THR A 12 2.92 16.51 -5.40
C THR A 12 2.54 16.18 -6.83
N VAL A 13 1.45 15.43 -7.00
CA VAL A 13 0.90 15.10 -8.32
C VAL A 13 -0.23 16.07 -8.63
N GLU A 14 -0.13 16.80 -9.74
CA GLU A 14 -1.22 17.63 -10.26
C GLU A 14 -2.33 16.73 -10.82
N ILE A 15 -3.57 16.97 -10.38
CA ILE A 15 -4.74 16.18 -10.77
C ILE A 15 -5.71 17.08 -11.53
N ASN A 16 -5.95 16.73 -12.79
CA ASN A 16 -6.79 17.52 -13.70
C ASN A 16 -8.18 16.91 -13.92
N ASP A 17 -8.38 15.68 -13.44
CA ASP A 17 -9.60 14.90 -13.65
C ASP A 17 -10.00 14.14 -12.37
N LEU A 18 -11.31 14.06 -12.13
CA LEU A 18 -11.85 13.38 -10.95
C LEU A 18 -11.67 11.86 -11.05
N ASN A 19 -11.76 11.26 -12.25
CA ASN A 19 -11.55 9.83 -12.40
C ASN A 19 -10.09 9.46 -12.14
N GLN A 20 -9.14 10.30 -12.57
CA GLN A 20 -7.74 10.18 -12.22
C GLN A 20 -7.54 10.19 -10.69
N PHE A 21 -8.21 11.10 -9.98
CA PHE A 21 -8.13 11.13 -8.51
C PHE A 21 -8.68 9.85 -7.88
N ILE A 22 -9.86 9.40 -8.29
CA ILE A 22 -10.52 8.19 -7.76
C ILE A 22 -9.66 6.95 -8.02
N PHE A 23 -9.05 6.86 -9.21
CA PHE A 23 -8.14 5.78 -9.56
C PHE A 23 -6.91 5.74 -8.65
N LEU A 24 -6.25 6.89 -8.46
CA LEU A 24 -5.08 7.00 -7.57
C LEU A 24 -5.43 6.64 -6.13
N LEU A 25 -6.56 7.15 -5.62
CA LEU A 25 -7.03 6.86 -4.27
C LEU A 25 -7.41 5.39 -4.08
N SER A 26 -8.08 4.80 -5.07
CA SER A 26 -8.43 3.37 -5.07
C SER A 26 -7.19 2.50 -5.04
N ASN A 27 -6.20 2.78 -5.89
CA ASN A 27 -4.96 2.01 -5.94
C ASN A 27 -4.17 2.15 -4.64
N TRP A 28 -4.03 3.38 -4.12
CA TRP A 28 -3.35 3.61 -2.84
C TRP A 28 -4.01 2.80 -1.71
N HIS A 29 -5.33 2.81 -1.61
CA HIS A 29 -6.06 2.05 -0.59
C HIS A 29 -5.84 0.54 -0.76
N GLN A 30 -5.99 0.03 -1.98
CA GLN A 30 -5.78 -1.39 -2.29
C GLN A 30 -4.35 -1.83 -1.94
N ASP A 31 -3.35 -1.01 -2.26
CA ASP A 31 -1.95 -1.27 -1.91
C ASP A 31 -1.75 -1.31 -0.39
N ARG A 32 -2.33 -0.38 0.37
CA ARG A 32 -2.26 -0.38 1.84
C ARG A 32 -2.91 -1.63 2.42
N VAL A 33 -4.10 -2.02 1.93
CA VAL A 33 -4.79 -3.24 2.36
C VAL A 33 -3.96 -4.48 2.04
N ALA A 34 -3.37 -4.55 0.83
CA ALA A 34 -2.56 -5.68 0.40
C ALA A 34 -1.31 -5.87 1.27
N VAL A 35 -0.61 -4.78 1.59
CA VAL A 35 0.56 -4.82 2.49
C VAL A 35 0.17 -5.34 3.88
N LEU A 36 -0.91 -4.81 4.47
CA LEU A 36 -1.34 -5.27 5.80
C LEU A 36 -1.75 -6.75 5.79
N LYS A 37 -2.44 -7.22 4.74
CA LYS A 37 -2.79 -8.64 4.57
C LYS A 37 -1.55 -9.51 4.44
N GLN A 38 -0.56 -9.08 3.66
CA GLN A 38 0.70 -9.80 3.54
C GLN A 38 1.42 -9.92 4.89
N MET A 39 1.42 -8.85 5.69
CA MET A 39 2.01 -8.86 7.03
C MET A 39 1.30 -9.83 8.00
N MET A 40 0.01 -10.10 7.82
CA MET A 40 -0.71 -11.08 8.65
C MET A 40 -0.24 -12.53 8.43
N GLU A 41 0.30 -12.83 7.25
CA GLU A 41 0.80 -14.15 6.88
C GLU A 41 2.21 -14.44 7.44
N ILE A 42 2.85 -13.45 8.06
CA ILE A 42 4.19 -13.61 8.64
C ILE A 42 4.15 -14.67 9.78
N PRO A 43 5.02 -15.70 9.71
CA PRO A 43 5.06 -16.75 10.72
C PRO A 43 5.76 -16.29 12.01
N GLN A 44 5.68 -17.12 13.05
CA GLN A 44 6.48 -16.90 14.26
C GLN A 44 7.98 -17.03 13.97
N GLY A 45 8.79 -16.31 14.75
CA GLY A 45 10.25 -16.29 14.61
C GLY A 45 10.76 -15.26 13.59
N PHE A 46 9.87 -14.50 12.95
CA PHE A 46 10.25 -13.42 12.04
C PHE A 46 10.73 -12.20 12.83
N GLU A 47 11.82 -11.57 12.38
CA GLU A 47 12.37 -10.37 13.00
C GLU A 47 11.77 -9.12 12.35
N VAL A 48 11.26 -8.21 13.17
CA VAL A 48 10.75 -6.92 12.72
C VAL A 48 11.50 -5.81 13.43
N THR A 49 12.00 -4.86 12.66
CA THR A 49 12.52 -3.60 13.18
C THR A 49 11.40 -2.58 13.15
N VAL A 50 11.12 -1.97 14.28
CA VAL A 50 10.21 -0.81 14.39
C VAL A 50 11.08 0.41 14.64
N ASP A 51 11.01 1.39 13.73
CA ASP A 51 11.83 2.61 13.77
C ASP A 51 13.35 2.33 13.86
N GLU A 52 14.05 2.97 14.80
CA GLU A 52 15.49 2.83 15.04
C GLU A 52 15.81 1.87 16.20
N ASP A 53 14.84 1.06 16.64
CA ASP A 53 15.01 0.13 17.75
C ASP A 53 15.68 -1.20 17.32
N GLU A 54 16.10 -1.99 18.31
CA GLU A 54 16.64 -3.33 18.08
C GLU A 54 15.58 -4.25 17.43
N PRO A 55 15.99 -5.17 16.52
CA PRO A 55 15.06 -6.13 15.92
C PRO A 55 14.31 -6.96 16.96
N LEU A 56 13.00 -7.03 16.83
CA LEU A 56 12.12 -7.81 17.69
C LEU A 56 11.73 -9.12 17.01
N VAL A 57 12.01 -10.25 17.65
CA VAL A 57 11.60 -11.56 17.16
C VAL A 57 10.14 -11.81 17.53
N LEU A 58 9.26 -11.88 16.53
CA LEU A 58 7.83 -12.10 16.72
C LEU A 58 7.54 -13.53 17.18
N THR A 59 7.36 -13.73 18.48
CA THR A 59 7.05 -15.04 19.08
C THR A 59 5.98 -14.91 20.16
N GLY A 60 5.26 -16.01 20.43
CA GLY A 60 4.27 -16.08 21.51
C GLY A 60 3.25 -14.92 21.50
N ASP A 61 3.12 -14.26 22.65
CA ASP A 61 2.19 -13.15 22.84
C ASP A 61 2.54 -11.91 22.01
N LEU A 62 3.83 -11.69 21.68
CA LEU A 62 4.25 -10.59 20.83
C LEU A 62 3.76 -10.78 19.40
N HIS A 63 3.87 -11.99 18.84
CA HIS A 63 3.31 -12.31 17.52
C HIS A 63 1.79 -12.17 17.48
N LYS A 64 1.12 -12.58 18.56
CA LYS A 64 -0.33 -12.40 18.70
C LYS A 64 -0.71 -10.92 18.76
N GLY A 65 0.01 -10.12 19.55
CA GLY A 65 -0.17 -8.68 19.65
C GLY A 65 0.05 -7.97 18.32
N PHE A 66 1.10 -8.34 17.59
CA PHE A 66 1.37 -7.84 16.24
C PHE A 66 0.20 -8.11 15.29
N LYS A 67 -0.32 -9.35 15.27
CA LYS A 67 -1.51 -9.69 14.45
C LYS A 67 -2.76 -8.91 14.87
N ILE A 68 -3.00 -8.71 16.16
CA ILE A 68 -4.11 -7.89 16.66
C ILE A 68 -3.98 -6.45 16.16
N GLY A 69 -2.77 -5.87 16.23
CA GLY A 69 -2.49 -4.53 15.71
C GLY A 69 -2.82 -4.40 14.22
N LEU A 70 -2.43 -5.38 13.40
CA LEU A 70 -2.75 -5.42 11.97
C LEU A 70 -4.27 -5.53 11.71
N ILE A 71 -5.00 -6.29 12.52
CA ILE A 71 -6.46 -6.41 12.41
C ILE A 71 -7.13 -5.06 12.71
N VAL A 72 -6.69 -4.37 13.77
CA VAL A 72 -7.18 -3.02 14.10
C VAL A 72 -6.88 -2.05 12.97
N ALA A 73 -5.64 -2.04 12.45
CA ALA A 73 -5.26 -1.18 11.34
C ALA A 73 -6.10 -1.43 10.08
N LEU A 74 -6.36 -2.70 9.73
CA LEU A 74 -7.25 -3.06 8.61
C LEU A 74 -8.70 -2.58 8.86
N SER A 75 -9.19 -2.68 10.09
CA SER A 75 -10.53 -2.21 10.45
C SER A 75 -10.67 -0.70 10.31
N GLU A 76 -9.67 0.06 10.76
CA GLU A 76 -9.64 1.53 10.64
C GLU A 76 -9.50 1.98 9.18
N LEU A 77 -8.70 1.26 8.37
CA LEU A 77 -8.55 1.54 6.94
C LEU A 77 -9.85 1.30 6.16
N GLY A 78 -10.70 0.39 6.68
CA GLY A 78 -12.05 0.14 6.18
C GLY A 78 -12.11 -0.30 4.72
N VAL A 79 -13.32 -0.20 4.17
CA VAL A 79 -13.57 -0.41 2.74
C VAL A 79 -13.85 0.92 2.08
N LEU A 80 -13.37 1.10 0.84
CA LEU A 80 -13.74 2.29 0.08
C LEU A 80 -15.24 2.28 -0.23
N PRO A 81 -15.94 3.42 -0.09
CA PRO A 81 -17.38 3.50 -0.33
C PRO A 81 -17.75 3.60 -1.83
N PHE A 82 -16.80 3.35 -2.72
CA PHE A 82 -16.97 3.42 -4.17
C PHE A 82 -16.12 2.36 -4.87
N VAL A 83 -16.55 1.97 -6.08
CA VAL A 83 -15.81 1.09 -6.98
C VAL A 83 -15.55 1.88 -8.26
N ALA A 84 -14.29 1.93 -8.71
CA ALA A 84 -13.97 2.57 -9.99
C ALA A 84 -14.39 1.63 -11.13
N GLU A 85 -15.44 1.99 -11.86
CA GLU A 85 -15.80 1.32 -13.11
C GLU A 85 -14.93 1.90 -14.23
N THR A 86 -13.95 1.13 -14.72
CA THR A 86 -13.20 1.50 -15.93
C THR A 86 -14.09 1.27 -17.14
N ASN A 87 -14.54 2.32 -17.82
CA ASN A 87 -15.27 2.19 -19.07
C ASN A 87 -14.35 1.52 -20.13
N PRO A 88 -14.69 0.34 -20.68
CA PRO A 88 -13.81 -0.42 -21.57
C PRO A 88 -13.39 0.33 -22.86
N GLU A 89 -14.14 1.36 -23.26
CA GLU A 89 -13.90 2.11 -24.50
C GLU A 89 -12.70 3.06 -24.45
N GLU A 90 -12.19 3.44 -23.27
CA GLU A 90 -11.04 4.36 -23.15
C GLU A 90 -9.68 3.64 -23.06
N ALA A 91 -9.66 2.34 -22.71
CA ALA A 91 -8.43 1.56 -22.56
C ALA A 91 -7.74 1.20 -23.89
N VAL A 92 -8.46 1.29 -25.02
CA VAL A 92 -7.94 0.98 -26.36
C VAL A 92 -7.21 2.15 -27.01
N ALA A 93 -7.46 3.40 -26.60
CA ALA A 93 -6.87 4.57 -27.25
C ALA A 93 -5.40 4.83 -26.86
N ALA A 94 -4.90 4.25 -25.76
CA ALA A 94 -3.54 4.48 -25.29
C ALA A 94 -2.47 3.60 -25.94
N ASN A 95 -2.84 2.53 -26.66
CA ASN A 95 -1.88 1.55 -27.20
C ASN A 95 -1.66 1.62 -28.73
N GLU A 96 -2.36 2.49 -29.46
CA GLU A 96 -2.20 2.61 -30.92
C GLU A 96 -1.14 3.64 -31.36
N SER A 97 -0.51 4.37 -30.43
CA SER A 97 0.49 5.40 -30.79
C SER A 97 1.94 4.89 -30.93
N THR A 98 2.20 3.58 -30.82
CA THR A 98 3.58 3.03 -30.86
C THR A 98 3.92 2.21 -32.11
N GLN A 99 3.17 2.35 -33.20
CA GLN A 99 3.57 1.81 -34.52
C GLN A 99 3.57 2.89 -35.59
N THR A 100 4.67 3.65 -35.69
CA THR A 100 5.15 4.24 -36.94
C THR A 100 6.65 4.51 -36.83
N HIS A 101 7.47 3.53 -37.23
CA HIS A 101 8.51 3.74 -38.25
C HIS A 101 9.10 2.42 -38.73
#